data_AF-A0A1F2XST6-F1
#
_entry.id   AF-A0A1F2XST6-F1
#
_cell.length_a   1.000
_cell.length_b   1.000
_cell.length_c   1.000
_cell.angle_alpha   90.00
_cell.angle_beta   90.00
_cell.angle_gamma   90.00
#
_symmetry.space_group_name_H-M   'P 1'
#
loop_
_entity.id
_entity.type
_entity.pdbx_description
1 polymer ?
#
loop_
_entity_poly.entity_id
_entity_poly.type
_entity_poly.pdbx_seq_one_letter_code
_entity_poly.pdbx_strand_id
1 'polypeptide(L)'
;MYAAAPRLEPHLIMGLVQLDDRSVPIAETYRRSRTLAEELDIPRPSYECVRLLVHAARRRRARRRLVRDVLIDVALHTKPVDALYDLVE
;
A
#
# COMPACT_ATOMS: atom_id res chain seq x y z
N MET A 1 23.29 -19.66 -2.30
CA MET A 1 23.73 -18.30 -1.94
C MET A 1 22.48 -17.41 -1.96
N TYR A 2 21.88 -17.15 -0.79
CA TYR A 2 20.64 -16.38 -0.70
C TYR A 2 20.97 -14.89 -0.71
N ALA A 3 20.53 -14.17 -1.73
CA ALA A 3 20.59 -12.71 -1.73
C ALA A 3 19.77 -12.20 -0.54
N ALA A 4 20.43 -11.63 0.45
CA ALA A 4 19.78 -10.97 1.58
C ALA A 4 18.98 -9.78 1.03
N ALA A 5 17.65 -9.91 1.07
CA ALA A 5 16.66 -9.02 0.45
C ALA A 5 16.65 -9.06 -1.10
N PRO A 6 15.99 -10.05 -1.73
CA PRO A 6 15.61 -9.90 -3.14
C PRO A 6 14.74 -8.64 -3.26
N ARG A 7 15.10 -7.74 -4.16
CA ARG A 7 14.21 -6.63 -4.57
C ARG A 7 12.92 -7.29 -5.03
N LEU A 8 11.86 -7.15 -4.23
CA LEU A 8 10.58 -7.78 -4.53
C LEU A 8 10.12 -7.29 -5.89
N GLU A 9 9.71 -8.25 -6.71
CA GLU A 9 9.24 -8.01 -8.06
C GLU A 9 8.09 -6.96 -8.02
N PRO A 10 8.16 -5.87 -8.82
CA PRO A 10 7.16 -4.79 -8.74
C PRO A 10 5.72 -5.22 -8.98
N HIS A 11 5.46 -6.19 -9.86
CA HIS A 11 4.11 -6.70 -10.11
C HIS A 11 3.57 -7.45 -8.90
N LEU A 12 4.40 -8.17 -8.15
CA LEU A 12 4.02 -8.79 -6.87
C LEU A 12 3.60 -7.73 -5.85
N ILE A 13 4.38 -6.64 -5.70
CA ILE A 13 4.02 -5.55 -4.79
C ILE A 13 2.68 -4.95 -5.20
N MET A 14 2.50 -4.66 -6.49
CA MET A 14 1.28 -4.08 -7.01
C MET A 14 0.06 -5.00 -6.82
N GLY A 15 0.21 -6.29 -7.11
CA GLY A 15 -0.83 -7.30 -6.91
C GLY A 15 -1.21 -7.47 -5.44
N LEU A 16 -0.23 -7.49 -4.52
CA LEU A 16 -0.50 -7.51 -3.08
C LEU A 16 -1.29 -6.28 -2.60
N VAL A 17 -1.00 -5.11 -3.15
CA VAL A 17 -1.73 -3.88 -2.83
C VAL A 17 -3.16 -3.92 -3.36
N GLN A 18 -3.39 -4.54 -4.53
CA GLN A 18 -4.72 -4.73 -5.11
C GLN A 18 -5.54 -5.79 -4.36
N LEU A 19 -4.89 -6.86 -3.87
CA LEU A 19 -5.55 -7.91 -3.07
C LEU A 19 -5.93 -7.44 -1.66
N ASP A 20 -5.30 -6.40 -1.13
CA ASP A 20 -5.57 -5.90 0.21
C ASP A 20 -6.96 -5.25 0.31
N ASP A 21 -7.85 -5.96 1.00
CA ASP A 21 -9.09 -5.40 1.52
C ASP A 21 -8.93 -5.03 3.00
N ARG A 22 -9.32 -3.79 3.34
CA ARG A 22 -9.24 -3.28 4.73
C ARG A 22 -10.32 -3.84 5.64
N SER A 23 -11.40 -4.40 5.09
CA SER A 23 -12.47 -5.04 5.85
C SER A 23 -12.07 -6.39 6.42
N VAL A 24 -11.01 -7.00 5.88
CA VAL A 24 -10.51 -8.32 6.29
C VAL A 24 -9.13 -8.23 6.98
N PRO A 25 -8.78 -9.23 7.80
CA PRO A 25 -7.44 -9.34 8.38
C PRO A 25 -6.36 -9.48 7.31
N ILE A 26 -5.15 -8.98 7.58
CA ILE A 26 -3.98 -9.11 6.68
C ILE A 26 -3.64 -10.57 6.36
N ALA A 27 -3.96 -11.50 7.28
CA ALA A 27 -3.82 -12.93 7.05
C ALA A 27 -4.60 -13.42 5.80
N GLU A 28 -5.72 -12.78 5.48
CA GLU A 28 -6.48 -13.08 4.27
C GLU A 28 -5.74 -12.63 3.01
N THR A 29 -5.12 -11.44 3.01
CA THR A 29 -4.23 -11.00 1.94
C THR A 29 -3.06 -11.97 1.73
N TYR A 30 -2.49 -12.52 2.81
CA TYR A 30 -1.44 -13.54 2.74
C TYR A 30 -1.91 -14.90 2.22
N ARG A 31 -3.17 -15.27 2.47
CA ARG A 31 -3.76 -16.48 1.85
C ARG A 31 -3.92 -16.28 0.35
N ARG A 32 -4.48 -15.14 -0.06
CA ARG A 32 -4.68 -14.78 -1.47
C ARG A 32 -3.39 -14.58 -2.25
N SER A 33 -2.30 -14.18 -1.58
CA SER A 33 -1.00 -14.01 -2.25
C SER A 33 -0.39 -15.30 -2.77
N ARG A 34 -0.89 -16.48 -2.36
CA ARG A 34 -0.46 -17.76 -2.91
C ARG A 34 -0.74 -17.82 -4.41
N THR A 35 -1.99 -17.60 -4.81
CA THR A 35 -2.40 -17.65 -6.21
C THR A 35 -1.65 -16.62 -7.05
N LEU A 36 -1.48 -15.40 -6.53
CA LEU A 36 -0.68 -14.37 -7.20
C LEU A 36 0.79 -14.79 -7.42
N ALA A 37 1.41 -15.45 -6.43
CA ALA A 37 2.78 -15.91 -6.54
C ALA A 37 2.92 -17.06 -7.56
N GLU A 38 1.93 -17.96 -7.61
CA GLU A 38 1.83 -19.02 -8.61
C GLU A 38 1.67 -18.46 -10.03
N GLU A 39 0.82 -17.45 -10.22
CA GLU A 39 0.62 -16.77 -11.52
C GLU A 39 1.89 -16.05 -12.02
N LEU A 40 2.70 -15.54 -11.10
CA LEU A 40 3.94 -14.81 -11.41
C LEU A 40 5.18 -15.72 -11.49
N ASP A 41 5.03 -17.03 -11.27
CA ASP A 41 6.12 -18.02 -11.19
C ASP A 41 7.25 -17.60 -10.22
N ILE A 42 6.86 -17.06 -9.05
CA ILE A 42 7.79 -16.62 -8.01
C ILE A 42 7.50 -17.28 -6.66
N PRO A 43 8.50 -17.44 -5.80
CA PRO A 43 8.28 -17.90 -4.44
C PRO A 43 7.32 -16.96 -3.69
N ARG A 44 6.33 -17.56 -3.01
CA ARG A 44 5.41 -16.79 -2.17
C ARG A 44 6.19 -16.02 -1.09
N PRO A 45 5.94 -14.71 -0.92
CA PRO A 45 6.59 -13.92 0.12
C PRO A 45 6.29 -14.43 1.53
N SER A 46 7.16 -14.11 2.48
CA SER A 46 6.89 -14.39 3.89
C SER A 46 5.70 -13.56 4.41
N TYR A 47 5.02 -14.05 5.45
CA TYR A 47 3.90 -13.31 6.05
C TYR A 47 4.34 -11.94 6.56
N GLU A 48 5.52 -11.84 7.17
CA GLU A 48 6.07 -10.57 7.64
C GLU A 48 6.27 -9.58 6.49
N CYS A 49 6.82 -10.04 5.36
CA CYS A 49 6.98 -9.23 4.17
C CYS A 49 5.64 -8.69 3.67
N VAL A 50 4.62 -9.55 3.53
CA VAL A 50 3.26 -9.14 3.15
C VAL A 50 2.70 -8.12 4.14
N ARG A 51 2.85 -8.37 5.45
CA ARG A 51 2.35 -7.47 6.50
C ARG A 51 2.98 -6.08 6.40
N LEU A 52 4.30 -6.00 6.21
CA LEU A 52 5.01 -4.73 6.05
C LEU A 52 4.54 -3.96 4.80
N LEU A 53 4.43 -4.64 3.66
CA LEU A 53 3.94 -4.05 2.41
C LEU A 53 2.51 -3.55 2.52
N VAL A 54 1.61 -4.35 3.10
CA VAL A 54 0.21 -3.99 3.30
C VAL A 54 0.09 -2.77 4.22
N HIS A 55 0.84 -2.73 5.33
CA HIS A 55 0.85 -1.56 6.20
C HIS A 55 1.38 -0.32 5.49
N ALA A 56 2.48 -0.42 4.75
CA ALA A 56 3.02 0.69 3.98
C ALA A 56 2.02 1.21 2.95
N ALA A 57 1.34 0.31 2.23
CA ALA A 57 0.31 0.66 1.26
C ALA A 57 -0.90 1.33 1.91
N ARG A 58 -1.37 0.82 3.06
CA ARG A 58 -2.46 1.42 3.84
C ARG A 58 -2.10 2.82 4.32
N ARG A 59 -0.88 3.03 4.84
CA ARG A 59 -0.37 4.37 5.22
C ARG A 59 -0.34 5.32 4.02
N ARG A 60 0.20 4.88 2.89
CA ARG A 60 0.25 5.68 1.65
C ARG A 60 -1.15 6.06 1.16
N ARG A 61 -2.11 5.13 1.20
CA ARG A 61 -3.53 5.39 0.86
C ARG A 61 -4.16 6.40 1.81
N ALA A 62 -3.93 6.27 3.13
CA ALA A 62 -4.45 7.21 4.12
C ALA A 62 -3.88 8.62 3.89
N ARG A 63 -2.57 8.74 3.66
CA ARG A 63 -1.92 10.00 3.34
C ARG A 63 -2.48 10.64 2.06
N ARG A 64 -2.65 9.85 0.99
CA ARG A 64 -3.27 10.34 -0.26
C ARG A 64 -4.70 10.84 -0.06
N ARG A 65 -5.49 10.17 0.78
CA ARG A 65 -6.85 10.64 1.13
C ARG A 65 -6.80 11.97 1.84
N LEU A 66 -5.96 12.11 2.87
CA LEU A 66 -5.78 13.38 3.58
C LEU A 66 -5.41 14.52 2.62
N VAL A 67 -4.41 14.30 1.76
CA VAL A 67 -3.98 15.30 0.77
C VAL A 67 -5.13 15.67 -0.18
N ARG A 68 -5.85 14.66 -0.69
CA ARG A 68 -6.99 14.89 -1.58
C ARG A 68 -8.09 15.70 -0.89
N ASP A 69 -8.43 15.36 0.35
CA ASP A 69 -9.52 16.01 1.08
C ASP A 69 -9.16 17.49 1.35
N VAL A 70 -7.91 17.79 1.72
CA VAL A 70 -7.44 19.19 1.86
C VAL A 70 -7.44 19.92 0.51
N LEU A 71 -7.00 19.28 -0.59
CA LEU A 71 -7.05 19.89 -1.92
C LEU A 71 -8.49 20.25 -2.33
N ILE A 72 -9.46 19.37 -2.03
CA ILE A 72 -10.88 19.64 -2.29
C ILE A 72 -11.36 20.82 -1.42
N ASP A 73 -11.02 20.84 -0.13
CA ASP A 73 -11.38 21.93 0.77
C ASP A 73 -10.85 23.29 0.29
N VAL A 74 -9.60 23.32 -0.20
CA VAL A 74 -8.99 24.53 -0.76
C VAL A 74 -9.70 24.94 -2.06
N ALA A 75 -9.97 24.00 -2.97
CA ALA A 75 -10.68 24.30 -4.22
C ALA A 75 -12.10 24.85 -3.97
N LEU A 76 -12.76 24.37 -2.93
CA LEU A 76 -14.08 24.83 -2.49
C LEU A 76 -14.02 26.07 -1.59
N HIS A 77 -12.83 26.66 -1.38
CA HIS A 77 -12.62 27.83 -0.53
C HIS A 77 -13.09 27.64 0.93
N THR A 78 -13.17 26.39 1.40
CA THR A 78 -13.50 26.07 2.80
C THR A 78 -12.27 26.05 3.70
N LYS A 79 -11.06 25.96 3.12
CA LYS A 79 -9.77 26.11 3.80
C LYS A 79 -8.82 27.03 3.04
N PRO A 80 -7.91 27.74 3.75
CA PRO A 80 -6.86 28.51 3.10
C PRO A 80 -5.83 27.61 2.43
N VAL A 81 -5.14 28.13 1.42
CA VAL A 81 -4.07 27.41 0.71
C VAL A 81 -2.92 26.99 1.64
N ASP A 82 -2.71 27.71 2.74
CA ASP A 82 -1.67 27.43 3.73
C ASP A 82 -1.82 26.04 4.36
N ALA A 83 -3.04 25.50 4.43
CA ALA A 83 -3.30 24.14 4.90
C ALA A 83 -2.64 23.06 4.03
N LEU A 84 -2.17 23.40 2.82
CA LEU A 84 -1.37 22.49 1.99
C LEU A 84 0.08 22.39 2.48
N TYR A 85 0.63 23.44 3.10
CA TYR A 85 2.02 23.43 3.57
C TYR A 85 2.20 22.46 4.74
N ASP A 86 1.22 22.35 5.63
CA ASP A 86 1.17 21.35 6.72
C ASP A 86 1.20 19.89 6.22
N LEU A 87 0.99 19.67 4.92
CA LEU A 87 1.10 18.36 4.30
C LEU A 87 2.49 18.11 3.72
N VAL A 88 3.35 19.10 3.49
CA VAL A 88 4.66 18.85 2.84
C VAL A 88 5.78 18.65 3.86
N GLU A 89 5.58 19.11 5.09
CA GLU A 89 6.40 18.83 6.28
C GLU A 89 6.22 17.39 6.79
#